data_AF-A0A415W2B8-F1
#
_entry.id   AF-A0A415W2B8-F1
#
_cell.length_a   1.000
_cell.length_b   1.000
_cell.length_c   1.000
_cell.angle_alpha   90.00
_cell.angle_beta   90.00
_cell.angle_gamma   90.00
#
_symmetry.space_group_name_H-M   'P 1'
#
loop_
_entity.id
_entity.type
_entity.pdbx_description
1 polymer ?
#
loop_
_entity_poly.entity_id
_entity_poly.type
_entity_poly.pdbx_seq_one_letter_code
_entity_poly.pdbx_strand_id
1 'polypeptide(L)'
;MNLRQKRDLRRLTRQIIQIIFFLWMPALYTSAFSGVRYVIEQIRAGKPIEQNAFLVMLIALCGFTILFGRFFCGYACAFGTLGDGMYALSQWIQKKVKKKLPWVSEETGRKLQKMKYIVLLVLMLIYVLGFTKKFHGTSPWEVFSMLYTGKIPDAAYLAGWIIFVLILVGMCFKERFFCQYLCPMGAIFAWLPTLPFSVLDRDRSNCIPKCRACEIKCPVDYQIKRDQKNGGECIHCMQCVDVCPKQNIHLGSGKKLKGNEIFIILLKLVLFIGVCIFAQSL
;
A
#
# COMPACT_ATOMS: atom_id res chain seq x y z
N MET A 1 7.36 -14.26 26.37
CA MET A 1 6.30 -13.38 25.84
C MET A 1 5.15 -14.22 25.26
N ASN A 2 3.92 -14.05 25.77
CA ASN A 2 2.75 -14.82 25.32
C ASN A 2 2.25 -14.37 23.92
N LEU A 3 1.33 -15.12 23.31
CA LEU A 3 0.83 -14.83 21.95
C LEU A 3 0.16 -13.44 21.84
N ARG A 4 -0.55 -13.01 22.88
CA ARG A 4 -1.22 -11.71 22.93
C ARG A 4 -0.21 -10.56 22.94
N GLN A 5 0.82 -10.66 23.78
CA GLN A 5 1.92 -9.70 23.84
C GLN A 5 2.68 -9.62 22.51
N LYS A 6 2.93 -10.76 21.84
CA LYS A 6 3.55 -10.80 20.49
C LYS A 6 2.73 -10.04 19.46
N ARG A 7 1.41 -10.24 19.48
CA ARG A 7 0.48 -9.53 18.59
C ARG A 7 0.44 -8.04 18.88
N ASP A 8 0.32 -7.66 20.15
CA ASP A 8 0.20 -6.26 20.55
C ASP A 8 1.51 -5.50 20.24
N LEU A 9 2.66 -6.14 20.47
CA LEU A 9 3.97 -5.61 20.07
C LEU A 9 4.06 -5.40 18.55
N ARG A 10 3.69 -6.39 17.73
CA ARG A 10 3.71 -6.24 16.26
C ARG A 10 2.80 -5.12 15.76
N ARG A 11 1.61 -5.02 16.34
CA ARG A 11 0.66 -3.95 16.00
C ARG A 11 1.26 -2.59 16.34
N LEU A 12 1.85 -2.45 17.53
CA LEU A 12 2.51 -1.22 17.97
C LEU A 12 3.70 -0.89 17.06
N THR A 13 4.58 -1.86 16.76
CA THR A 13 5.72 -1.68 15.86
C THR A 13 5.27 -1.17 14.49
N ARG A 14 4.21 -1.74 13.90
CA ARG A 14 3.66 -1.26 12.63
C ARG A 14 3.17 0.19 12.73
N GLN A 15 2.44 0.54 13.78
CA GLN A 15 1.93 1.90 13.97
C GLN A 15 3.07 2.92 14.15
N ILE A 16 4.09 2.58 14.93
CA ILE A 16 5.28 3.43 15.10
C ILE A 16 5.96 3.66 13.76
N ILE A 17 6.23 2.60 12.99
CA ILE A 17 6.85 2.72 11.67
C ILE A 17 6.01 3.62 10.75
N GLN A 18 4.70 3.38 10.69
CA GLN A 18 3.79 4.17 9.85
C GLN A 18 3.81 5.66 10.20
N ILE A 19 3.82 6.00 11.49
CA ILE A 19 3.87 7.39 11.95
C ILE A 19 5.22 8.02 11.61
N ILE A 20 6.33 7.32 11.86
CA ILE A 20 7.67 7.81 11.53
C ILE A 20 7.78 8.12 10.04
N PHE A 21 7.40 7.18 9.16
CA PHE A 21 7.47 7.40 7.72
C PHE A 21 6.51 8.49 7.23
N PHE A 22 5.31 8.58 7.83
CA PHE A 22 4.36 9.64 7.51
C PHE A 22 4.92 11.03 7.82
N LEU A 23 5.68 11.18 8.91
CA LEU A 23 6.27 12.45 9.35
C LEU A 23 7.61 12.78 8.66
N TRP A 24 8.42 11.78 8.34
CA TRP A 24 9.77 12.01 7.82
C TRP A 24 9.87 11.87 6.30
N MET A 25 9.09 10.98 5.69
CA MET A 25 9.25 10.63 4.27
C MET A 25 7.92 10.47 3.52
N PRO A 26 6.99 11.44 3.61
CA PRO A 26 5.68 11.34 2.95
C PRO A 26 5.77 11.34 1.42
N ALA A 27 6.84 11.93 0.88
CA ALA A 27 7.05 12.11 -0.55
C ALA A 27 7.51 10.83 -1.28
N LEU A 28 7.85 9.74 -0.59
CA LEU A 28 8.31 8.50 -1.24
C LEU A 28 7.32 7.99 -2.31
N TYR A 29 6.01 8.08 -2.01
CA TYR A 29 4.97 7.72 -2.95
C TYR A 29 4.97 8.63 -4.19
N THR A 30 5.01 9.95 -3.98
CA THR A 30 4.93 10.93 -5.07
C THR A 30 6.18 10.91 -5.92
N SER A 31 7.36 10.76 -5.32
CA SER A 31 8.63 10.61 -6.04
C SER A 31 8.64 9.38 -6.95
N ALA A 32 8.19 8.22 -6.45
CA ALA A 32 8.13 7.03 -7.28
C ALA A 32 7.09 7.15 -8.41
N PHE A 33 5.93 7.75 -8.13
CA PHE A 33 4.92 7.99 -9.15
C PHE A 33 5.40 9.00 -10.22
N SER A 34 6.11 10.06 -9.81
CA SER A 34 6.77 11.00 -10.73
C SER A 34 7.82 10.30 -11.59
N GLY A 35 8.50 9.28 -11.07
CA GLY A 35 9.41 8.44 -11.86
C GLY A 35 8.69 7.72 -13.00
N VAL A 36 7.49 7.19 -12.76
CA VAL A 36 6.67 6.54 -13.81
C VAL A 36 6.27 7.56 -14.88
N ARG A 37 5.80 8.73 -14.44
CA ARG A 37 5.46 9.84 -15.35
C ARG A 37 6.65 10.26 -16.19
N TYR A 38 7.82 10.43 -15.58
CA TYR A 38 9.06 10.82 -16.25
C TYR A 38 9.43 9.82 -17.36
N VAL A 39 9.40 8.52 -17.08
CA VAL A 39 9.70 7.48 -18.07
C VAL A 39 8.78 7.60 -19.30
N ILE A 40 7.48 7.79 -19.08
CA ILE A 40 6.50 7.91 -20.18
C ILE A 40 6.73 9.18 -20.99
N GLU A 41 7.01 10.31 -20.32
CA GLU A 41 7.27 11.58 -20.99
C GLU A 41 8.56 11.54 -21.83
N GLN A 42 9.63 10.87 -21.35
CA GLN A 42 10.87 10.69 -22.12
C GLN A 42 10.66 9.79 -23.35
N ILE A 43 9.98 8.64 -23.17
CA ILE A 43 9.64 7.72 -24.28
C ILE A 43 8.84 8.47 -25.35
N ARG A 44 7.85 9.26 -24.94
CA ARG A 44 7.04 10.09 -25.85
C ARG A 44 7.89 11.16 -26.57
N ALA A 45 8.84 11.77 -25.87
CA ALA A 45 9.71 12.80 -26.43
C ALA A 45 10.84 12.24 -27.31
N GLY A 46 11.00 10.91 -27.39
CA GLY A 46 12.12 10.27 -28.11
C GLY A 46 13.49 10.58 -27.50
N LYS A 47 13.53 11.02 -26.25
CA LYS A 47 14.75 11.42 -25.54
C LYS A 47 15.31 10.26 -24.72
N PRO A 48 16.63 10.19 -24.52
CA PRO A 48 17.22 9.18 -23.65
C PRO A 48 16.72 9.35 -22.21
N ILE A 49 16.56 8.22 -21.52
CA ILE A 49 16.16 8.20 -20.11
C ILE A 49 17.40 8.50 -19.27
N GLU A 50 17.49 9.71 -18.74
CA GLU A 50 18.58 10.13 -17.86
C GLU A 50 18.35 9.65 -16.42
N GLN A 51 19.44 9.45 -15.70
CA GLN A 51 19.38 9.14 -14.28
C GLN A 51 18.95 10.37 -13.50
N ASN A 52 17.86 10.24 -12.75
CA ASN A 52 17.41 11.25 -11.81
C ASN A 52 16.87 10.57 -10.53
N ALA A 53 16.75 11.34 -9.46
CA ALA A 53 16.28 10.84 -8.17
C ALA A 53 14.90 10.14 -8.25
N PHE A 54 14.00 10.57 -9.13
CA PHE A 54 12.68 9.95 -9.29
C PHE A 54 12.75 8.55 -9.92
N LEU A 55 13.58 8.39 -10.94
CA LEU A 55 13.81 7.12 -11.62
C LEU A 55 14.51 6.13 -10.69
N VAL A 56 15.56 6.59 -9.98
CA VAL A 56 16.28 5.77 -9.00
C VAL A 56 15.33 5.31 -7.89
N MET A 57 14.50 6.21 -7.36
CA MET A 57 13.49 5.86 -6.34
C MET A 57 12.44 4.87 -6.88
N LEU A 58 11.96 5.04 -8.11
CA LEU A 58 11.04 4.09 -8.75
C LEU A 58 11.66 2.69 -8.85
N ILE A 59 12.88 2.60 -9.38
CA ILE A 59 13.60 1.33 -9.55
C ILE A 59 13.85 0.68 -8.19
N ALA A 60 14.28 1.47 -7.20
CA ALA A 60 14.51 1.02 -5.83
C ALA A 60 13.24 0.42 -5.19
N LEU A 61 12.08 1.10 -5.30
CA LEU A 61 10.82 0.59 -4.76
C LEU A 61 10.32 -0.64 -5.51
N CYS A 62 10.46 -0.69 -6.84
CA CYS A 62 10.11 -1.85 -7.65
C CYS A 62 10.97 -3.06 -7.27
N GLY A 63 12.30 -2.90 -7.18
CA GLY A 63 13.22 -3.94 -6.76
C GLY A 63 12.92 -4.44 -5.34
N PHE A 64 12.70 -3.52 -4.40
CA PHE A 64 12.31 -3.88 -3.04
C PHE A 64 10.97 -4.63 -2.99
N THR A 65 10.01 -4.24 -3.84
CA THR A 65 8.71 -4.92 -3.96
C THR A 65 8.86 -6.34 -4.49
N ILE A 66 9.75 -6.58 -5.44
CA ILE A 66 10.02 -7.92 -5.97
C ILE A 66 10.60 -8.82 -4.86
N LEU A 67 11.56 -8.31 -4.09
CA LEU A 67 12.23 -9.07 -3.03
C LEU A 67 11.32 -9.34 -1.83
N PHE A 68 10.62 -8.31 -1.34
CA PHE A 68 9.94 -8.37 -0.05
C PHE A 68 8.42 -8.26 -0.13
N GLY A 69 7.86 -8.25 -1.35
CA GLY A 69 6.46 -7.97 -1.61
C GLY A 69 6.13 -6.50 -1.35
N ARG A 70 4.84 -6.17 -1.28
CA ARG A 70 4.36 -4.78 -1.12
C ARG A 70 4.46 -4.27 0.33
N PHE A 71 5.60 -4.52 0.97
CA PHE A 71 5.91 -4.06 2.33
C PHE A 71 5.87 -2.52 2.44
N PHE A 72 6.37 -1.81 1.41
CA PHE A 72 6.26 -0.34 1.35
C PHE A 72 4.81 0.13 1.54
N CYS A 73 3.86 -0.47 0.81
CA CYS A 73 2.45 -0.12 0.95
C CYS A 73 1.93 -0.35 2.38
N GLY A 74 2.37 -1.44 3.05
CA GLY A 74 1.93 -1.77 4.41
C GLY A 74 2.47 -0.84 5.49
N TYR A 75 3.74 -0.43 5.39
CA TYR A 75 4.48 0.19 6.49
C TYR A 75 4.93 1.64 6.25
N ALA A 76 5.34 1.99 5.04
CA ALA A 76 6.04 3.26 4.77
C ALA A 76 5.24 4.24 3.90
N CYS A 77 4.25 3.77 3.14
CA CYS A 77 3.44 4.62 2.27
C CYS A 77 2.52 5.56 3.06
N ALA A 78 2.66 6.88 2.87
CA ALA A 78 1.87 7.90 3.55
C ALA A 78 0.36 7.77 3.31
N PHE A 79 -0.07 7.52 2.07
CA PHE A 79 -1.49 7.26 1.76
C PHE A 79 -2.01 5.99 2.44
N GLY A 80 -1.12 5.03 2.68
CA GLY A 80 -1.44 3.82 3.44
C GLY A 80 -1.70 4.11 4.91
N THR A 81 -0.81 4.88 5.54
CA THR A 81 -0.96 5.36 6.92
C THR A 81 -2.20 6.23 7.08
N LEU A 82 -2.43 7.16 6.15
CA LEU A 82 -3.63 8.00 6.11
C LEU A 82 -4.91 7.16 6.04
N GLY A 83 -4.95 6.16 5.16
CA GLY A 83 -6.08 5.24 5.05
C GLY A 83 -6.34 4.41 6.31
N ASP A 84 -5.30 3.92 6.98
CA ASP A 84 -5.43 3.23 8.27
C ASP A 84 -5.96 4.17 9.36
N GLY A 85 -5.48 5.42 9.39
CA GLY A 85 -5.91 6.45 10.33
C GLY A 85 -7.37 6.86 10.13
N MET A 86 -7.78 7.17 8.89
CA MET A 86 -9.15 7.53 8.53
C MET A 86 -10.14 6.40 8.85
N TYR A 87 -9.78 5.16 8.55
CA TYR A 87 -10.62 4.02 8.87
C TYR A 87 -10.71 3.79 10.38
N ALA A 88 -9.62 3.92 11.13
CA ALA A 88 -9.63 3.82 12.59
C ALA A 88 -10.48 4.92 13.24
N LEU A 89 -10.39 6.16 12.73
CA LEU A 89 -11.22 7.28 13.16
C LEU A 89 -12.71 7.02 12.87
N SER A 90 -13.03 6.57 11.66
CA SER A 90 -14.38 6.17 11.28
C SER A 90 -14.94 5.09 12.22
N GLN A 91 -14.15 4.04 12.52
CA GLN A 91 -14.57 2.98 13.44
C GLN A 91 -14.79 3.49 14.87
N TRP A 92 -14.02 4.49 15.33
CA TRP A 92 -14.24 5.14 16.61
C TRP A 92 -15.54 5.93 16.64
N ILE A 93 -15.84 6.69 15.58
CA ILE A 93 -17.10 7.43 15.41
C ILE A 93 -18.30 6.47 15.34
N GLN A 94 -18.21 5.41 14.53
CA GLN A 94 -19.26 4.40 14.39
C GLN A 94 -19.61 3.72 15.71
N LYS A 95 -18.61 3.46 16.57
CA LYS A 95 -18.84 2.92 17.92
C LYS A 95 -19.59 3.92 18.81
N LYS A 96 -19.26 5.21 18.73
CA LYS A 96 -19.97 6.27 19.48
C LYS A 96 -21.41 6.46 19.00
N VAL A 97 -21.61 6.45 17.69
CA VAL A 97 -22.94 6.67 17.07
C VAL A 97 -23.78 5.39 16.99
N LYS A 98 -23.20 4.23 17.35
CA LYS A 98 -23.80 2.88 17.26
C LYS A 98 -24.35 2.52 15.86
N LYS A 99 -23.92 3.23 14.81
CA LYS A 99 -24.26 2.94 13.42
C LYS A 99 -23.02 2.43 12.71
N LYS A 100 -23.15 1.26 12.07
CA LYS A 100 -22.10 0.71 11.21
C LYS A 100 -22.28 1.29 9.82
N LEU A 101 -21.19 1.77 9.22
CA LEU A 101 -21.20 2.18 7.82
C LEU A 101 -21.28 0.91 6.96
N PRO A 102 -22.33 0.77 6.13
CA PRO A 102 -22.43 -0.38 5.24
C PRO A 102 -21.34 -0.28 4.17
N TRP A 103 -20.70 -1.41 3.88
CA TRP A 103 -19.79 -1.55 2.75
C TRP A 103 -20.16 -2.79 1.95
N VAL A 104 -19.79 -2.79 0.67
CA VAL A 104 -20.02 -3.92 -0.24
C VAL A 104 -19.37 -5.20 0.29
N SER A 105 -19.89 -6.36 -0.14
CA SER A 105 -19.35 -7.67 0.23
C SER A 105 -17.88 -7.82 -0.18
N GLU A 106 -17.13 -8.66 0.55
CA GLU A 106 -15.71 -8.94 0.27
C GLU A 106 -15.49 -9.44 -1.18
N GLU A 107 -16.47 -10.15 -1.75
CA GLU A 107 -16.45 -10.62 -3.14
C GLU A 107 -16.53 -9.47 -4.15
N THR A 108 -17.46 -8.55 -3.96
CA THR A 108 -17.61 -7.38 -4.81
C THR A 108 -16.41 -6.45 -4.63
N GLY A 109 -15.91 -6.28 -3.41
CA GLY A 109 -14.66 -5.57 -3.13
C GLY A 109 -13.50 -6.12 -3.95
N ARG A 110 -13.27 -7.43 -3.94
CA ARG A 110 -12.21 -8.05 -4.77
C ARG A 110 -12.38 -7.79 -6.27
N LYS A 111 -13.61 -7.78 -6.81
CA LYS A 111 -13.84 -7.42 -8.22
C LYS A 111 -13.51 -5.96 -8.48
N LEU A 112 -13.92 -5.08 -7.55
CA LEU A 112 -13.71 -3.64 -7.65
C LEU A 112 -12.23 -3.26 -7.56
N GLN A 113 -11.37 -4.10 -6.97
CA GLN A 113 -9.91 -3.91 -7.01
C GLN A 113 -9.36 -3.82 -8.44
N LYS A 114 -10.07 -4.32 -9.46
CA LYS A 114 -9.67 -4.14 -10.87
C LYS A 114 -9.71 -2.67 -11.32
N MET A 115 -10.48 -1.81 -10.63
CA MET A 115 -10.59 -0.39 -10.95
C MET A 115 -9.24 0.34 -10.92
N LYS A 116 -8.30 -0.05 -10.06
CA LYS A 116 -6.98 0.60 -10.01
C LYS A 116 -6.18 0.42 -11.30
N TYR A 117 -6.41 -0.67 -12.04
CA TYR A 117 -5.77 -0.89 -13.34
C TYR A 117 -6.42 -0.05 -14.43
N ILE A 118 -7.73 0.24 -14.33
CA ILE A 118 -8.41 1.18 -15.20
C ILE A 118 -7.90 2.60 -14.93
N VAL A 119 -7.77 3.00 -13.66
CA VAL A 119 -7.17 4.29 -13.28
C VAL A 119 -5.74 4.40 -13.81
N LEU A 120 -4.92 3.35 -13.65
CA LEU A 120 -3.58 3.31 -14.23
C LEU A 120 -3.61 3.50 -15.75
N LEU A 121 -4.44 2.74 -16.47
CA LEU A 121 -4.56 2.85 -17.93
C LEU A 121 -4.96 4.27 -18.37
N VAL A 122 -5.96 4.87 -17.73
CA VAL A 122 -6.41 6.24 -18.04
C VAL A 122 -5.28 7.24 -17.81
N LEU A 123 -4.54 7.13 -16.70
CA LEU A 123 -3.40 8.00 -16.41
C LEU A 123 -2.28 7.83 -17.46
N MET A 124 -1.97 6.59 -17.84
CA MET A 124 -0.99 6.29 -18.89
C MET A 124 -1.40 6.94 -20.23
N LEU A 125 -2.67 6.82 -20.63
CA LEU A 125 -3.18 7.44 -21.85
C LEU A 125 -3.09 8.96 -21.82
N ILE A 126 -3.43 9.60 -20.69
CA ILE A 126 -3.28 11.06 -20.51
C ILE A 126 -1.82 11.50 -20.71
N TYR A 127 -0.87 10.72 -20.18
CA TYR A 127 0.56 11.02 -20.28
C TYR A 127 1.09 10.83 -21.70
N VAL A 128 0.69 9.76 -22.38
CA VAL A 128 1.09 9.48 -23.78
C VAL A 128 0.49 10.51 -24.75
N LEU A 129 -0.79 10.88 -24.56
CA LEU A 129 -1.45 11.90 -25.39
C LEU A 129 -0.96 13.33 -25.11
N GLY A 130 -0.25 13.53 -23.99
CA GLY A 130 0.37 14.81 -23.67
C GLY A 130 -0.55 15.88 -23.13
N PHE A 131 -1.72 15.49 -22.63
CA PHE A 131 -2.64 16.41 -21.97
C PHE A 131 -2.18 16.85 -20.58
N THR A 132 -0.97 16.48 -20.16
CA THR A 132 -0.40 16.78 -18.84
C THR A 132 -0.50 18.26 -18.44
N LYS A 133 -0.25 19.17 -19.39
CA LYS A 133 -0.35 20.62 -19.16
C LYS A 133 -1.78 21.11 -18.86
N LYS A 134 -2.80 20.41 -19.35
CA LYS A 134 -4.23 20.77 -19.18
C LYS A 134 -4.83 20.19 -17.89
N PHE A 135 -4.13 19.24 -17.26
CA PHE A 135 -4.55 18.55 -16.04
C PHE A 135 -3.76 18.94 -14.78
N HIS A 136 -2.92 19.99 -14.84
CA HIS A 136 -2.29 20.55 -13.64
C HIS A 136 -3.36 20.95 -12.61
N GLY A 137 -3.24 20.48 -11.36
CA GLY A 137 -4.18 20.76 -10.28
C GLY A 137 -5.39 19.83 -10.17
N THR A 138 -5.52 18.84 -11.07
CA THR A 138 -6.56 17.79 -10.94
C THR A 138 -6.11 16.61 -10.09
N SER A 139 -4.82 16.54 -9.74
CA SER A 139 -4.29 15.37 -9.09
C SER A 139 -4.40 15.42 -7.57
N PRO A 140 -4.99 14.40 -6.92
CA PRO A 140 -5.16 14.40 -5.47
C PRO A 140 -3.83 14.32 -4.70
N TRP A 141 -2.75 13.86 -5.35
CA TRP A 141 -1.43 13.77 -4.73
C TRP A 141 -0.68 15.11 -4.69
N GLU A 142 -0.93 16.01 -5.64
CA GLU A 142 -0.43 17.40 -5.55
C GLU A 142 -1.08 18.11 -4.37
N VAL A 143 -2.41 17.96 -4.20
CA VAL A 143 -3.15 18.49 -3.04
C VAL A 143 -2.62 17.92 -1.73
N PHE A 144 -2.43 16.60 -1.64
CA PHE A 144 -1.82 15.98 -0.46
C PHE A 144 -0.43 16.54 -0.15
N SER A 145 0.41 16.69 -1.18
CA SER A 145 1.79 17.20 -1.01
C SER A 145 1.78 18.66 -0.54
N MET A 146 0.91 19.51 -1.09
CA MET A 146 0.76 20.90 -0.69
C MET A 146 0.32 21.02 0.77
N LEU A 147 -0.73 20.28 1.14
CA LEU A 147 -1.23 20.24 2.52
C LEU A 147 -0.17 19.80 3.51
N TYR A 148 0.62 18.79 3.13
CA TYR A 148 1.73 18.33 3.96
C TYR A 148 2.79 19.43 4.16
N THR A 149 3.09 20.19 3.12
CA THR A 149 4.04 21.33 3.19
C THR A 149 3.44 22.60 3.83
N GLY A 150 2.21 22.55 4.32
CA GLY A 150 1.52 23.69 4.93
C GLY A 150 0.97 24.72 3.93
N LYS A 151 0.97 24.41 2.63
CA LYS A 151 0.41 25.29 1.59
C LYS A 151 -1.04 24.91 1.32
N ILE A 152 -1.94 25.90 1.37
CA ILE A 152 -3.33 25.72 0.97
C ILE A 152 -3.40 25.86 -0.56
N PRO A 153 -3.90 24.86 -1.29
CA PRO A 153 -4.03 24.96 -2.74
C PRO A 153 -5.05 26.02 -3.14
N ASP A 154 -4.69 26.88 -4.10
CA ASP A 154 -5.56 27.92 -4.66
C ASP A 154 -6.77 27.31 -5.40
N ALA A 155 -7.74 28.17 -5.81
CA ALA A 155 -8.94 27.76 -6.55
C ALA A 155 -8.65 26.94 -7.84
N ALA A 156 -7.45 27.08 -8.42
CA ALA A 156 -6.99 26.27 -9.55
C ALA A 156 -6.91 24.75 -9.24
N TYR A 157 -6.86 24.36 -7.96
CA TYR A 157 -6.78 22.97 -7.49
C TYR A 157 -8.13 22.41 -7.02
N LEU A 158 -9.26 23.11 -7.29
CA LEU A 158 -10.59 22.71 -6.82
C LEU A 158 -10.94 21.26 -7.21
N ALA A 159 -10.64 20.85 -8.45
CA ALA A 159 -10.89 19.49 -8.91
C ALA A 159 -10.06 18.45 -8.11
N GLY A 160 -8.77 18.72 -7.89
CA GLY A 160 -7.91 17.86 -7.07
C GLY A 160 -8.40 17.77 -5.62
N TRP A 161 -8.89 18.87 -5.06
CA TRP A 161 -9.49 18.92 -3.72
C TRP A 161 -10.75 18.06 -3.61
N ILE A 162 -11.67 18.18 -4.56
CA ILE A 162 -12.89 17.37 -4.60
C ILE A 162 -12.53 15.89 -4.64
N ILE A 163 -11.61 15.50 -5.54
CA ILE A 163 -11.16 14.11 -5.65
C ILE A 163 -10.50 13.64 -4.36
N PHE A 164 -9.65 14.46 -3.74
CA PHE A 164 -8.98 14.13 -2.49
C PHE A 164 -9.98 13.92 -1.34
N VAL A 165 -10.97 14.80 -1.18
CA VAL A 165 -12.02 14.66 -0.16
C VAL A 165 -12.85 13.41 -0.41
N LEU A 166 -13.23 13.12 -1.67
CA LEU A 166 -13.95 11.89 -2.01
C LEU A 166 -13.14 10.63 -1.65
N ILE A 167 -11.81 10.66 -1.87
CA ILE A 167 -10.91 9.57 -1.44
C ILE A 167 -10.91 9.43 0.09
N LEU A 168 -10.80 10.52 0.83
CA LEU A 168 -10.84 10.50 2.31
C LEU A 168 -12.16 9.94 2.83
N VAL A 169 -13.28 10.35 2.24
CA VAL A 169 -14.60 9.80 2.55
C VAL A 169 -14.60 8.30 2.27
N GLY A 170 -14.12 7.84 1.12
CA GLY A 170 -13.99 6.41 0.80
C GLY A 170 -13.14 5.63 1.81
N MET A 171 -12.04 6.21 2.30
CA MET A 171 -11.21 5.61 3.36
C MET A 171 -11.96 5.42 4.69
N CYS A 172 -13.00 6.21 4.98
CA CYS A 172 -13.86 6.00 6.14
C CYS A 172 -14.78 4.77 6.01
N PHE A 173 -15.16 4.38 4.78
CA PHE A 173 -16.03 3.24 4.54
C PHE A 173 -15.28 1.91 4.50
N LYS A 174 -14.06 1.89 3.94
CA LYS A 174 -13.26 0.66 3.78
C LYS A 174 -11.79 0.89 4.11
N GLU A 175 -11.24 0.02 4.95
CA GLU A 175 -9.81 -0.03 5.27
C GLU A 175 -9.00 -0.08 3.96
N ARG A 176 -7.99 0.78 3.81
CA ARG A 176 -7.16 0.85 2.59
C ARG A 176 -7.92 1.09 1.27
N PHE A 177 -9.08 1.77 1.29
CA PHE A 177 -9.90 2.09 0.10
C PHE A 177 -9.07 2.57 -1.11
N PHE A 178 -8.25 3.62 -0.92
CA PHE A 178 -7.40 4.16 -1.98
C PHE A 178 -6.43 3.12 -2.56
N CYS A 179 -5.72 2.39 -1.69
CA CYS A 179 -4.74 1.38 -2.10
C CYS A 179 -5.37 0.21 -2.87
N GLN A 180 -6.63 -0.11 -2.58
CA GLN A 180 -7.37 -1.21 -3.21
C GLN A 180 -7.95 -0.82 -4.57
N TYR A 181 -8.50 0.41 -4.69
CA TYR A 181 -9.38 0.75 -5.82
C TYR A 181 -8.83 1.83 -6.74
N LEU A 182 -7.98 2.73 -6.25
CA LEU A 182 -7.63 3.97 -6.96
C LEU A 182 -6.13 4.19 -7.12
N CYS A 183 -5.29 3.46 -6.39
CA CYS A 183 -3.84 3.71 -6.34
C CYS A 183 -3.11 3.14 -7.58
N PRO A 184 -2.58 3.97 -8.49
CA PRO A 184 -1.89 3.50 -9.69
C PRO A 184 -0.57 2.80 -9.35
N MET A 185 0.21 3.32 -8.38
CA MET A 185 1.42 2.63 -7.91
C MET A 185 1.07 1.27 -7.27
N GLY A 186 -0.08 1.16 -6.60
CA GLY A 186 -0.58 -0.10 -6.06
C GLY A 186 -1.00 -1.10 -7.14
N ALA A 187 -1.30 -0.64 -8.36
CA ALA A 187 -1.52 -1.48 -9.53
C ALA A 187 -0.17 -1.99 -10.08
N ILE A 188 0.79 -1.09 -10.27
CA ILE A 188 2.15 -1.42 -10.74
C ILE A 188 2.81 -2.44 -9.79
N PHE A 189 2.81 -2.16 -8.49
CA PHE A 189 3.39 -3.05 -7.49
C PHE A 189 2.67 -4.38 -7.34
N ALA A 190 1.39 -4.47 -7.71
CA ALA A 190 0.65 -5.74 -7.69
C ALA A 190 0.95 -6.62 -8.91
N TRP A 191 1.37 -6.02 -10.02
CA TRP A 191 1.83 -6.75 -11.20
C TRP A 191 3.25 -7.29 -11.07
N LEU A 192 4.09 -6.67 -10.25
CA LEU A 192 5.44 -7.17 -10.01
C LEU A 192 5.41 -8.57 -9.36
N PRO A 193 6.27 -9.50 -9.80
CA PRO A 193 6.38 -10.82 -9.17
C PRO A 193 6.96 -10.65 -7.76
N THR A 194 6.38 -11.32 -6.77
CA THR A 194 6.98 -11.44 -5.44
C THR A 194 7.77 -12.73 -5.35
N LEU A 195 9.02 -12.67 -4.88
CA LEU A 195 9.84 -13.87 -4.75
C LEU A 195 9.21 -14.89 -3.78
N PRO A 196 9.30 -16.21 -4.05
CA PRO A 196 8.59 -17.26 -3.29
C PRO A 196 8.85 -17.23 -1.79
N PHE A 197 10.05 -16.83 -1.35
CA PHE A 197 10.38 -16.76 0.07
C PHE A 197 9.63 -15.65 0.81
N SER A 198 9.12 -14.64 0.11
CA SER A 198 8.37 -13.55 0.71
C SER A 198 6.85 -13.77 0.59
N VAL A 199 6.38 -14.64 -0.31
CA VAL A 199 4.94 -14.90 -0.43
C VAL A 199 4.40 -15.51 0.87
N LEU A 200 3.27 -15.01 1.39
CA LEU A 200 2.59 -15.65 2.52
C LEU A 200 1.90 -16.92 2.05
N ASP A 201 1.94 -17.97 2.85
CA ASP A 201 1.30 -19.24 2.57
C ASP A 201 0.50 -19.71 3.80
N ARG A 202 -0.53 -20.51 3.56
CA ARG A 202 -1.48 -20.99 4.57
C ARG A 202 -1.65 -22.50 4.45
N ASP A 203 -1.24 -23.20 5.50
CA ASP A 203 -1.54 -24.61 5.67
C ASP A 203 -3.01 -24.83 6.04
N ARG A 204 -3.82 -25.16 5.03
CA ARG A 204 -5.27 -25.39 5.20
C ARG A 204 -5.58 -26.72 5.90
N SER A 205 -4.70 -27.73 5.84
CA SER A 205 -4.90 -29.04 6.49
C SER A 205 -5.01 -28.90 8.01
N ASN A 206 -4.23 -27.99 8.59
CA ASN A 206 -4.21 -27.75 10.03
C ASN A 206 -5.23 -26.68 10.49
N CYS A 207 -6.04 -26.13 9.59
CA CYS A 207 -7.01 -25.09 9.93
C CYS A 207 -8.26 -25.66 10.61
N ILE A 208 -8.87 -24.85 11.48
CA ILE A 208 -10.22 -25.12 11.98
C ILE A 208 -11.19 -25.14 10.77
N PRO A 209 -12.12 -26.12 10.67
CA PRO A 209 -13.08 -26.21 9.58
C PRO A 209 -13.84 -24.89 9.38
N LYS A 210 -13.97 -24.45 8.11
CA LYS A 210 -14.64 -23.19 7.71
C LYS A 210 -14.04 -21.90 8.31
N CYS A 211 -12.83 -21.94 8.89
CA CYS A 211 -12.19 -20.75 9.44
C CYS A 211 -11.83 -19.72 8.35
N ARG A 212 -12.33 -18.49 8.52
CA ARG A 212 -12.07 -17.33 7.66
C ARG A 212 -11.43 -16.15 8.38
N ALA A 213 -10.88 -16.35 9.59
CA ALA A 213 -10.37 -15.27 10.43
C ALA A 213 -9.33 -14.39 9.72
N CYS A 214 -8.40 -15.00 8.99
CA CYS A 214 -7.36 -14.29 8.22
C CYS A 214 -7.91 -13.51 7.03
N GLU A 215 -8.99 -13.97 6.39
CA GLU A 215 -9.62 -13.32 5.24
C GLU A 215 -10.44 -12.11 5.72
N ILE A 216 -11.27 -12.31 6.76
CA ILE A 216 -12.10 -11.25 7.37
C ILE A 216 -11.23 -10.11 7.92
N LYS A 217 -10.06 -10.45 8.47
CA LYS A 217 -9.15 -9.45 9.05
C LYS A 217 -8.25 -8.76 8.02
N CYS A 218 -8.20 -9.24 6.79
CA CYS A 218 -7.29 -8.71 5.78
C CYS A 218 -7.78 -7.32 5.31
N PRO A 219 -6.94 -6.27 5.39
CA PRO A 219 -7.37 -4.90 5.08
C PRO A 219 -7.60 -4.69 3.59
N VAL A 220 -7.06 -5.59 2.76
CA VAL A 220 -7.09 -5.55 1.30
C VAL A 220 -7.84 -6.74 0.69
N ASP A 221 -8.69 -7.42 1.49
CA ASP A 221 -9.52 -8.55 1.06
C ASP A 221 -8.75 -9.66 0.31
N TYR A 222 -7.46 -9.82 0.62
CA TYR A 222 -6.57 -10.78 -0.01
C TYR A 222 -6.80 -12.20 0.52
N GLN A 223 -7.00 -13.15 -0.39
CA GLN A 223 -7.18 -14.55 -0.07
C GLN A 223 -5.85 -15.30 -0.16
N ILE A 224 -5.37 -15.81 0.97
CA ILE A 224 -4.17 -16.65 1.05
C ILE A 224 -4.55 -18.07 0.64
N LYS A 225 -4.09 -18.49 -0.54
CA LYS A 225 -4.24 -19.85 -1.06
C LYS A 225 -2.99 -20.67 -0.73
N ARG A 226 -3.15 -21.99 -0.61
CA ARG A 226 -2.04 -22.93 -0.45
C ARG A 226 -1.22 -22.98 -1.75
N ASP A 227 0.10 -23.11 -1.64
CA ASP A 227 1.04 -23.23 -2.77
C ASP A 227 0.95 -22.08 -3.77
N GLN A 228 0.55 -20.90 -3.29
CA GLN A 228 0.40 -19.74 -4.14
C GLN A 228 1.75 -19.19 -4.57
N LYS A 229 1.90 -18.98 -5.88
CA LYS A 229 3.16 -18.52 -6.48
C LYS A 229 3.32 -17.00 -6.50
N ASN A 230 2.24 -16.25 -6.26
CA ASN A 230 2.31 -14.79 -6.26
C ASN A 230 1.40 -14.14 -5.20
N GLY A 231 1.97 -13.14 -4.53
CA GLY A 231 1.37 -12.37 -3.45
C GLY A 231 0.84 -11.00 -3.85
N GLY A 232 0.61 -10.73 -5.15
CA GLY A 232 0.52 -9.38 -5.72
C GLY A 232 -0.39 -8.37 -4.99
N GLU A 233 -1.53 -8.78 -4.41
CA GLU A 233 -2.39 -7.86 -3.64
C GLU A 233 -2.02 -7.75 -2.16
N CYS A 234 -1.20 -8.65 -1.63
CA CYS A 234 -0.78 -8.66 -0.24
C CYS A 234 0.19 -7.51 0.06
N ILE A 235 -0.20 -6.62 0.98
CA ILE A 235 0.63 -5.51 1.47
C ILE A 235 1.55 -5.88 2.64
N HIS A 236 1.71 -7.17 2.94
CA HIS A 236 2.61 -7.67 3.99
C HIS A 236 2.36 -7.11 5.41
N CYS A 237 1.14 -6.68 5.72
CA CYS A 237 0.82 -6.03 7.00
C CYS A 237 0.77 -6.96 8.23
N MET A 238 0.92 -8.28 8.03
CA MET A 238 0.95 -9.36 9.04
C MET A 238 -0.29 -9.53 9.95
N GLN A 239 -1.37 -8.78 9.72
CA GLN A 239 -2.61 -8.91 10.50
C GLN A 239 -3.26 -10.31 10.41
N CYS A 240 -3.04 -11.03 9.31
CA CYS A 240 -3.51 -12.40 9.15
C CYS A 240 -2.78 -13.37 10.11
N VAL A 241 -1.48 -13.17 10.30
CA VAL A 241 -0.65 -13.96 11.25
C VAL A 241 -1.11 -13.69 12.68
N ASP A 242 -1.44 -12.43 12.98
CA ASP A 242 -1.90 -11.97 14.30
C ASP A 242 -3.25 -12.55 14.75
N VAL A 243 -4.16 -12.79 13.81
CA VAL A 243 -5.52 -13.28 14.10
C VAL A 243 -5.63 -14.81 14.02
N CYS A 244 -4.63 -15.50 13.46
CA CYS A 244 -4.69 -16.94 13.25
C CYS A 244 -4.58 -17.71 14.58
N PRO A 245 -5.63 -18.41 15.04
CA PRO A 245 -5.61 -19.10 16.34
C PRO A 245 -4.68 -20.31 16.37
N LYS A 246 -4.43 -20.93 15.21
CA LYS A 246 -3.55 -22.11 15.05
C LYS A 246 -2.15 -21.76 14.54
N GLN A 247 -1.89 -20.49 14.23
CA GLN A 247 -0.61 -20.02 13.66
C GLN A 247 -0.18 -20.76 12.38
N ASN A 248 -1.13 -21.00 11.47
CA ASN A 248 -0.90 -21.76 10.23
C ASN A 248 -0.40 -20.91 9.05
N ILE A 249 -0.12 -19.62 9.28
CA ILE A 249 0.36 -18.71 8.24
C ILE A 249 1.87 -18.58 8.36
N HIS A 250 2.59 -18.81 7.27
CA HIS A 250 4.05 -18.72 7.19
C HIS A 250 4.47 -18.06 5.88
N LEU A 251 5.77 -17.82 5.71
CA LEU A 251 6.33 -17.41 4.43
C LEU A 251 6.58 -18.66 3.55
N GLY A 252 6.54 -18.49 2.22
CA GLY A 252 6.49 -19.56 1.22
C GLY A 252 7.76 -20.41 1.10
N SER A 253 8.83 -20.07 1.82
CA SER A 253 10.06 -20.88 1.86
C SER A 253 9.95 -22.13 2.76
N GLY A 254 8.75 -22.53 3.19
CA GLY A 254 8.53 -23.65 4.13
C GLY A 254 9.08 -23.44 5.54
N LYS A 255 9.92 -22.42 5.75
CA LYS A 255 10.39 -22.00 7.06
C LYS A 255 9.24 -21.38 7.84
N LYS A 256 8.81 -22.07 8.90
CA LYS A 256 7.85 -21.55 9.87
C LYS A 256 8.35 -20.19 10.36
N LEU A 257 7.54 -19.14 10.18
CA LEU A 257 7.68 -17.83 10.83
C LEU A 257 7.45 -17.95 12.35
N LYS A 258 8.02 -18.94 13.04
CA LYS A 258 7.75 -19.15 14.46
C LYS A 258 8.74 -18.33 15.28
N GLY A 259 8.33 -17.10 15.63
CA GLY A 259 8.95 -16.30 16.69
C GLY A 259 9.80 -15.12 16.23
N ASN A 260 10.22 -15.08 14.96
CA ASN A 260 11.13 -14.06 14.42
C ASN A 260 10.42 -13.06 13.50
N GLU A 261 9.09 -12.96 13.52
CA GLU A 261 8.33 -12.10 12.60
C GLU A 261 8.70 -10.63 12.78
N ILE A 262 8.91 -10.18 14.02
CA ILE A 262 9.37 -8.82 14.33
C ILE A 262 10.78 -8.59 13.80
N PHE A 263 11.69 -9.54 14.00
CA PHE A 263 13.04 -9.45 13.48
C PHE A 263 13.04 -9.31 11.95
N ILE A 264 12.18 -10.07 11.26
CA ILE A 264 12.02 -9.95 9.81
C ILE A 264 11.45 -8.59 9.41
N ILE A 265 10.47 -8.05 10.14
CA ILE A 265 9.93 -6.71 9.89
C ILE A 265 11.02 -5.65 10.07
N LEU A 266 11.79 -5.72 11.15
CA LEU A 266 12.87 -4.78 11.43
C LEU A 266 14.02 -4.90 10.41
N LEU A 267 14.38 -6.11 10.02
CA LEU A 267 15.36 -6.35 8.96
C LEU A 267 14.91 -5.73 7.64
N LYS A 268 13.66 -5.99 7.22
CA LYS A 268 13.07 -5.37 6.03
C LYS A 268 13.05 -3.85 6.13
N LEU A 269 12.76 -3.31 7.32
CA LEU A 269 12.75 -1.87 7.57
C LEU A 269 14.14 -1.24 7.41
N VAL A 270 15.16 -1.84 8.03
CA VAL A 270 16.55 -1.34 7.94
C VAL A 270 17.03 -1.39 6.49
N LEU A 271 16.78 -2.49 5.79
CA LEU A 271 17.10 -2.61 4.37
C LEU A 271 16.35 -1.57 3.53
N PHE A 272 15.07 -1.34 3.83
CA PHE A 272 14.26 -0.34 3.12
C PHE A 272 14.80 1.08 3.31
N ILE A 273 15.15 1.45 4.55
CA ILE A 273 15.74 2.75 4.87
C ILE A 273 17.08 2.90 4.15
N GLY A 274 17.94 1.89 4.19
CA GLY A 274 19.23 1.91 3.48
C GLY A 274 19.05 2.11 1.97
N VAL A 275 18.10 1.41 1.35
CA VAL A 275 17.74 1.59 -0.06
C VAL A 275 17.25 3.01 -0.35
N CYS A 276 16.42 3.59 0.52
CA CYS A 276 15.91 4.94 0.33
C CYS A 276 17.00 6.01 0.47
N ILE A 277 17.89 5.88 1.46
CA ILE A 277 19.01 6.81 1.66
C ILE A 277 19.96 6.74 0.48
N PHE A 278 20.30 5.53 0.03
CA PHE A 278 21.13 5.34 -1.16
C PHE A 278 20.50 5.96 -2.41
N ALA A 279 19.20 5.73 -2.62
CA ALA A 279 18.45 6.31 -3.73
C ALA A 279 18.35 7.85 -3.68
N GLN A 280 18.46 8.47 -2.50
CA GLN A 280 18.47 9.92 -2.32
C GLN A 280 19.87 10.54 -2.47
N SER A 281 20.93 9.73 -2.33
CA SER A 281 22.32 10.19 -2.50
C SER A 281 22.81 10.19 -3.95
N LEU A 282 22.03 9.62 -4.87
CA LEU A 282 22.27 9.56 -6.32
C LEU A 282 21.49 10.67 -7.03
#